data_AF-A0A0F8VW26-F1
#
_entry.id   AF-A0A0F8VW26-F1
#
_cell.length_a   1.000
_cell.length_b   1.000
_cell.length_c   1.000
_cell.angle_alpha   90.00
_cell.angle_beta   90.00
_cell.angle_gamma   90.00
#
_symmetry.space_group_name_H-M   'P 1'
#
loop_
_entity.id
_entity.type
_entity.pdbx_description
1 polymer ?
#
loop_
_entity_poly.entity_id
_entity_poly.type
_entity_poly.pdbx_seq_one_letter_code
_entity_poly.pdbx_strand_id
1 'polypeptide(L)' 'MTKANVNKIEIEYETFGDRSDKPLLLIMGLGDQMITWDKEFIKHLTDRGFFVIIFDNRDVGLSS' A
#
# COMPACT_ATOMS: atom_id res chain seq x y z
N MET A 1 -8.70 -1.56 8.13
CA MET A 1 -7.29 -1.87 7.86
C MET A 1 -7.19 -3.36 7.60
N THR A 2 -6.58 -3.72 6.47
CA THR A 2 -6.69 -5.04 5.84
C THR A 2 -5.33 -5.73 5.91
N LYS A 3 -5.32 -7.02 6.27
CA LYS A 3 -4.10 -7.79 6.44
C LYS A 3 -4.00 -8.92 5.42
N ALA A 4 -2.81 -9.13 4.88
CA ALA A 4 -2.45 -10.31 4.10
C ALA A 4 -1.50 -11.20 4.92
N ASN A 5 -1.76 -12.50 4.98
CA ASN A 5 -0.83 -13.46 5.58
C ASN A 5 0.07 -14.04 4.50
N VAL A 6 1.38 -13.76 4.57
CA VAL A 6 2.37 -14.22 3.59
C VAL A 6 3.59 -14.74 4.34
N ASN A 7 3.99 -15.98 4.09
CA ASN A 7 5.17 -16.59 4.72
C ASN A 7 5.18 -16.53 6.26
N LYS A 8 4.00 -16.64 6.89
CA LYS A 8 3.80 -16.50 8.35
C LYS A 8 4.05 -15.08 8.90
N ILE A 9 4.04 -14.08 8.03
CA ILE A 9 4.11 -12.66 8.37
C ILE A 9 2.75 -12.03 8.07
N GLU A 10 2.24 -11.19 8.97
CA GLU A 10 1.08 -10.35 8.70
C GLU A 10 1.55 -9.05 8.03
N ILE A 11 1.05 -8.77 6.83
CA ILE A 11 1.31 -7.53 6.11
C ILE A 11 0.06 -6.65 6.15
N GLU A 12 0.17 -5.49 6.80
CA GLU A 12 -0.86 -4.46 6.77
C GLU A 12 -0.81 -3.70 5.44
N TYR A 13 -1.96 -3.49 4.81
CA TYR A 13 -2.05 -2.77 3.55
C TYR A 13 -3.34 -1.96 3.41
N GLU A 14 -3.30 -0.97 2.54
CA GLU A 14 -4.44 -0.16 2.14
C GLU A 14 -4.52 -0.06 0.61
N THR A 15 -5.73 0.17 0.10
CA THR A 15 -5.99 0.22 -1.34
C THR A 15 -6.84 1.43 -1.71
N PHE A 16 -6.57 2.01 -2.87
CA PHE A 16 -7.24 3.22 -3.37
C PHE A 16 -7.61 3.07 -4.85
N GLY A 17 -8.70 3.72 -5.27
CA GLY A 17 -9.20 3.68 -6.65
C GLY A 17 -10.16 2.50 -6.92
N ASP A 18 -10.50 2.30 -8.18
CA ASP A 18 -11.39 1.22 -8.63
C ASP A 18 -10.59 -0.10 -8.75
N ARG A 19 -11.13 -1.21 -8.24
CA ARG A 19 -10.47 -2.52 -8.33
C ARG A 19 -10.38 -3.08 -9.76
N SER A 20 -11.15 -2.53 -10.69
CA SER A 20 -11.10 -2.88 -12.12
C SER A 20 -10.00 -2.16 -12.89
N ASP A 21 -9.41 -1.11 -12.31
CA ASP A 21 -8.27 -0.40 -12.88
C ASP A 21 -6.97 -1.21 -12.80
N LYS A 22 -5.93 -0.74 -13.49
CA LYS A 22 -4.64 -1.44 -13.52
C LYS A 22 -3.99 -1.41 -12.12
N PRO A 23 -3.61 -2.55 -11.53
CA PRO A 23 -3.00 -2.58 -10.20
C PRO A 23 -1.60 -1.95 -10.20
N LEU A 24 -1.32 -1.16 -9.16
CA LEU A 24 -0.04 -0.53 -8.89
C LEU A 24 0.33 -0.69 -7.42
N LEU A 25 1.35 -1.49 -7.12
CA LEU A 25 1.88 -1.66 -5.78
C LEU A 25 3.02 -0.67 -5.55
N LEU A 26 2.91 0.14 -4.49
CA LEU A 26 3.97 1.04 -4.04
C LEU A 26 4.73 0.40 -2.87
N ILE A 27 6.05 0.36 -2.98
CA ILE A 27 6.95 -0.20 -1.97
C ILE A 27 7.77 0.95 -1.38
N MET A 28 7.68 1.14 -0.06
CA MET A 28 8.47 2.15 0.63
C MET A 28 9.96 1.83 0.68
N GLY A 29 10.76 2.87 0.87
CA GLY A 29 12.16 2.74 1.25
C GLY A 29 12.33 2.07 2.62
N LEU A 30 13.59 1.79 2.98
CA LEU A 30 13.92 1.11 4.24
C LEU A 30 13.43 1.91 5.46
N GLY A 31 12.63 1.28 6.31
CA GLY A 31 12.18 1.84 7.59
C GLY A 31 10.99 2.80 7.52
N ASP A 32 10.53 3.17 6.31
CA ASP A 32 9.36 4.02 6.12
C ASP A 32 8.06 3.21 6.13
N GLN A 33 7.04 3.78 6.77
CA GLN A 33 5.70 3.21 6.88
C GLN A 33 4.82 3.66 5.69
N MET A 34 3.79 2.88 5.33
CA MET A 34 2.87 3.19 4.22
C MET A 34 2.20 4.56 4.35
N ILE A 35 2.00 5.04 5.58
CA ILE A 35 1.38 6.35 5.86
C ILE A 35 2.26 7.55 5.44
N THR A 36 3.54 7.32 5.12
CA THR A 36 4.43 8.38 4.62
C THR A 36 4.10 8.76 3.17
N TRP A 37 3.31 7.96 2.44
CA TRP A 37 2.84 8.35 1.11
C TRP A 37 1.92 9.56 1.20
N ASP A 38 2.27 10.62 0.46
CA ASP A 38 1.40 11.78 0.33
C ASP A 38 0.06 11.40 -0.33
N LYS A 39 -1.05 11.90 0.24
CA LYS A 39 -2.39 11.54 -0.22
C LYS A 39 -2.70 12.11 -1.61
N GLU A 40 -2.18 13.29 -1.96
CA GLU A 40 -2.35 13.86 -3.30
C GLU A 40 -1.52 13.08 -4.33
N PHE A 41 -0.35 12.57 -3.95
CA PHE A 41 0.39 11.64 -4.79
C PHE A 41 -0.41 10.37 -5.11
N ILE A 42 -1.00 9.72 -4.11
CA ILE A 42 -1.89 8.56 -4.32
C ILE A 42 -3.08 8.95 -5.20
N LYS A 43 -3.71 10.09 -4.91
CA LYS A 43 -4.86 10.59 -5.69
C LYS A 43 -4.51 10.79 -7.16
N HIS A 44 -3.36 11.40 -7.46
CA HIS A 44 -2.90 11.59 -8.83
C HIS A 44 -2.69 10.28 -9.58
N LEU A 45 -2.30 9.20 -8.89
CA LEU A 45 -2.20 7.87 -9.49
C LEU A 45 -3.59 7.28 -9.75
N THR A 46 -4.50 7.34 -8.77
CA THR A 46 -5.86 6.81 -8.95
C THR A 46 -6.62 7.57 -10.04
N ASP A 47 -6.45 8.90 -10.15
CA ASP A 47 -7.05 9.72 -11.21
C ASP A 47 -6.56 9.33 -12.62
N ARG A 48 -5.43 8.60 -12.72
CA ARG A 48 -4.86 8.08 -13.97
C ARG A 48 -5.28 6.64 -14.29
N GLY A 49 -6.24 6.08 -13.54
CA GLY A 49 -6.76 4.73 -13.76
C GLY A 49 -5.85 3.64 -13.19
N PHE A 50 -5.27 3.90 -12.00
CA PHE A 50 -4.54 2.88 -11.24
C PHE A 50 -5.30 2.49 -9.97
N PHE A 51 -5.39 1.17 -9.74
CA PHE A 51 -5.75 0.61 -8.45
C PHE A 51 -4.49 0.57 -7.58
N VAL A 52 -4.33 1.58 -6.72
CA VAL A 52 -3.11 1.76 -5.92
C VAL A 52 -3.18 0.91 -4.66
N ILE A 53 -2.12 0.16 -4.38
CA ILE A 53 -1.94 -0.64 -3.17
C ILE A 53 -0.68 -0.14 -2.46
N ILE A 54 -0.80 0.19 -1.18
CA ILE A 54 0.31 0.55 -0.29
C ILE A 54 0.34 -0.43 0.87
N PHE A 55 1.52 -0.70 1.43
CA PHE A 55 1.65 -1.64 2.53
C PHE A 55 2.85 -1.29 3.42
N ASP A 56 2.80 -1.80 4.65
CA ASP A 56 3.90 -1.73 5.59
C ASP A 56 4.87 -2.90 5.34
N ASN A 57 6.16 -2.61 5.13
CA ASN A 57 7.20 -3.64 5.06
C ASN A 57 7.23 -4.48 6.36
N ARG A 58 7.85 -5.67 6.33
CA ARG A 58 8.07 -6.46 7.56
C ARG A 58 8.74 -5.60 8.64
N ASP A 59 8.38 -5.83 9.90
CA ASP A 59 8.93 -5.10 11.05
C ASP A 59 8.70 -3.58 11.01
N VAL A 60 7.76 -3.08 10.19
CA VAL A 60 7.40 -1.66 10.08
C VAL A 60 5.89 -1.50 10.33
N GLY A 61 5.52 -0.43 11.03
CA GLY A 61 4.12 -0.05 11.20
C GLY A 61 3.28 -1.12 11.89
N LEU A 62 2.24 -1.62 11.20
CA LEU A 62 1.35 -2.67 11.71
C LEU A 62 1.60 -4.05 11.10
N SER A 63 2.63 -4.17 10.25
CA SER A 63 3.12 -5.46 9.78
C SER A 63 3.98 -6.13 10.85
N SER A 64 3.95 -7.47 10.86
CA SER A 64 4.74 -8.31 11.78
C SER A 64 6.07 -8.76 11.19
#